data_AF-A0A0D0GNN8-F1
#
_entry.id   AF-A0A0D0GNN8-F1
#
_cell.length_a   1.000
_cell.length_b   1.000
_cell.length_c   1.000
_cell.angle_alpha   90.00
_cell.angle_beta   90.00
_cell.angle_gamma   90.00
#
_symmetry.space_group_name_H-M   'P 1'
#
loop_
_entity.id
_entity.type
_entity.pdbx_description
1 polymer ?
#
loop_
_entity_poly.entity_id
_entity_poly.type
_entity_poly.pdbx_seq_one_letter_code
_entity_poly.pdbx_strand_id
1 'polypeptide(L)' 'MTKENNQTWVLVTGGMGFVGIHAIHQLLQKGYQIKTTLRSLNRKNEVLSMLKAAGITMIASSPLKTNLHL' A
#
# COMPACT_ATOMS: atom_id res chain seq x y z
N MET A 1 3.04 -10.72 23.81
CA MET A 1 2.82 -11.58 22.63
C MET A 1 2.64 -10.68 21.41
N THR A 2 3.74 -10.25 20.78
CA THR A 2 3.68 -9.39 19.59
C THR A 2 3.60 -10.30 18.36
N LYS A 3 2.41 -10.39 17.75
CA LYS A 3 2.29 -10.97 16.40
C LYS A 3 3.10 -10.10 15.46
N GLU A 4 4.03 -10.69 14.71
CA GLU A 4 4.57 -10.01 13.55
C GLU A 4 3.42 -9.80 12.55
N ASN A 5 3.06 -8.55 12.28
CA ASN A 5 1.94 -8.21 11.39
C ASN A 5 2.23 -8.51 9.91
N ASN A 6 3.44 -8.99 9.60
CA ASN A 6 3.90 -9.31 8.25
C ASN A 6 3.19 -10.51 7.60
N GLN A 7 2.34 -11.22 8.35
CA GLN A 7 1.47 -12.29 7.83
C GLN A 7 0.00 -11.86 7.73
N THR A 8 -0.35 -10.64 8.15
CA THR A 8 -1.74 -10.18 8.18
C THR A 8 -2.04 -9.31 6.97
N TRP A 9 -2.98 -9.77 6.13
CA TRP A 9 -3.49 -9.01 4.99
C TRP A 9 -4.60 -8.02 5.39
N VAL A 10 -4.53 -6.81 4.86
CA VAL A 10 -5.49 -5.71 5.01
C VAL A 10 -5.89 -5.25 3.62
N LEU A 11 -7.18 -5.30 3.32
CA LEU A 11 -7.75 -4.71 2.12
C LEU A 11 -8.20 -3.28 2.45
N VAL A 12 -7.65 -2.30 1.73
CA VAL A 12 -8.05 -0.90 1.83
C VAL A 12 -8.87 -0.55 0.60
N THR A 13 -10.17 -0.34 0.78
CA THR A 13 -11.02 0.23 -0.27
C THR A 13 -10.89 1.74 -0.26
N GLY A 14 -10.89 2.38 -1.43
CA GLY A 14 -10.69 3.84 -1.52
C GLY A 14 -9.28 4.30 -1.12
N GLY A 15 -8.28 3.40 -1.12
CA GLY A 15 -6.90 3.70 -0.72
C GLY A 15 -6.19 4.77 -1.56
N MET A 16 -6.79 5.20 -2.67
CA MET A 16 -6.24 6.20 -3.61
C MET A 16 -6.68 7.63 -3.30
N GLY A 17 -7.56 7.82 -2.32
CA GLY A 17 -7.85 9.14 -1.77
C GLY A 17 -6.74 9.61 -0.83
N PHE A 18 -6.75 10.91 -0.51
CA PHE A 18 -5.78 11.54 0.40
C PHE A 18 -5.65 10.80 1.74
N VAL A 19 -6.78 10.50 2.40
CA VAL A 19 -6.82 9.77 3.67
C VAL A 19 -6.39 8.31 3.48
N GLY A 20 -6.80 7.69 2.38
CA GLY A 20 -6.49 6.30 2.06
C GLY A 20 -4.98 6.05 1.94
N ILE A 21 -4.26 6.94 1.26
CA ILE A 21 -2.80 6.83 1.11
C ILE A 21 -2.09 6.97 2.47
N HIS A 22 -2.54 7.89 3.32
CA HIS A 22 -1.99 8.04 4.67
C HIS A 22 -2.27 6.83 5.57
N ALA A 23 -3.45 6.22 5.43
CA ALA A 23 -3.77 4.99 6.15
C ALA A 23 -2.89 3.83 5.69
N ILE A 24 -2.69 3.67 4.37
CA ILE A 24 -1.79 2.67 3.79
C ILE A 24 -0.37 2.87 4.30
N HIS A 25 0.15 4.10 4.32
CA HIS A 25 1.48 4.40 4.83
C HIS A 25 1.68 3.92 6.28
N GLN A 26 0.75 4.26 7.17
CA GLN A 26 0.82 3.84 8.58
C GLN A 26 0.71 2.32 8.76
N LEU A 27 -0.12 1.65 7.96
CA LEU A 27 -0.26 0.20 8.01
C LEU A 27 1.03 -0.50 7.51
N LEU A 28 1.66 0.03 6.46
CA LEU A 28 2.95 -0.45 5.98
C LEU A 28 4.05 -0.28 7.04
N GLN A 29 4.12 0.88 7.72
CA GLN A 29 5.06 1.10 8.83
C GLN A 29 4.85 0.12 9.99
N LYS A 30 3.60 -0.32 10.22
CA LYS A 30 3.25 -1.35 11.21
C LYS A 30 3.51 -2.78 10.72
N GLY A 31 4.04 -2.95 9.51
CA GLY A 31 4.42 -4.23 8.93
C GLY A 31 3.27 -5.03 8.31
N TYR A 32 2.08 -4.44 8.13
CA TYR A 32 0.94 -5.15 7.54
C TYR A 32 1.12 -5.45 6.07
N GLN A 33 0.42 -6.49 5.62
CA GLN A 33 0.26 -6.77 4.20
C GLN A 33 -0.94 -6.06 3.57
N ILE A 34 -0.78 -5.20 2.56
CA ILE A 34 -1.88 -4.37 2.04
C ILE A 34 -2.28 -4.79 0.61
N LYS A 35 -3.58 -4.70 0.34
CA LYS A 35 -4.14 -4.63 -1.01
C LYS A 35 -5.03 -3.39 -1.10
N THR A 36 -5.04 -2.70 -2.23
CA THR A 36 -5.99 -1.59 -2.48
C THR A 36 -6.53 -1.69 -3.89
N THR A 37 -7.74 -1.20 -4.09
CA THR A 37 -8.38 -1.23 -5.41
C THR A 37 -8.09 0.05 -6.19
N LEU A 38 -7.71 -0.09 -7.46
CA LEU A 38 -7.74 1.00 -8.44
C LEU A 38 -9.09 1.01 -9.18
N ARG A 39 -9.80 2.14 -9.15
CA ARG A 39 -11.04 2.32 -9.94
C ARG A 39 -10.77 2.35 -11.45
N SER A 40 -9.60 2.81 -11.86
CA SER A 40 -9.17 2.86 -13.26
C SER A 40 -7.66 2.66 -13.35
N LEU A 41 -7.24 1.72 -14.19
CA LEU A 41 -5.82 1.45 -14.46
C LEU A 41 -5.12 2.65 -15.13
N ASN A 42 -5.85 3.54 -15.81
CA ASN A 42 -5.29 4.74 -16.43
C ASN A 42 -4.68 5.71 -15.40
N ARG A 43 -5.13 5.65 -14.14
CA ARG A 43 -4.61 6.49 -13.04
C ARG A 43 -3.45 5.85 -12.28
N LYS A 44 -2.96 4.69 -12.72
CA LYS A 44 -1.87 3.96 -12.05
C LYS A 44 -0.62 4.84 -11.85
N ASN A 45 -0.21 5.58 -12.88
CA ASN A 45 0.98 6.44 -12.80
C ASN A 45 0.80 7.62 -11.83
N GLU A 46 -0.37 8.23 -11.81
CA GLU A 46 -0.73 9.29 -10.86
C GLU A 46 -0.65 8.77 -9.41
N VAL A 47 -1.25 7.60 -9.16
CA VAL A 47 -1.21 6.92 -7.87
C VAL A 47 0.21 6.59 -7.44
N LEU A 48 1.04 6.07 -8.35
CA LEU A 48 2.44 5.77 -8.06
C LEU A 48 3.22 7.02 -7.64
N SER A 49 2.96 8.17 -8.28
CA SER A 49 3.56 9.44 -7.90
C SER A 49 3.11 9.90 -6.52
N MET A 50 1.81 9.78 -6.21
CA MET A 50 1.30 10.11 -4.87
C MET A 50 1.88 9.20 -3.78
N LEU A 51 2.02 7.91 -4.05
CA LEU A 51 2.65 6.96 -3.13
C LEU A 51 4.12 7.33 -2.87
N LYS A 52 4.89 7.65 -3.92
CA LYS A 52 6.27 8.14 -3.77
C LYS A 52 6.35 9.43 -2.95
N ALA A 53 5.46 10.39 -3.20
CA ALA A 53 5.38 11.62 -2.43
C ALA A 53 5.05 11.38 -0.95
N ALA A 54 4.28 10.33 -0.64
CA ALA A 54 4.01 9.88 0.72
C ALA A 54 5.14 9.04 1.35
N GLY A 55 6.29 8.89 0.68
CA GLY A 55 7.43 8.10 1.16
C GLY A 55 7.26 6.58 0.96
N ILE A 56 6.26 6.15 0.20
CA ILE A 56 6.01 4.73 -0.10
C ILE A 56 6.78 4.36 -1.38
N THR A 57 7.87 3.63 -1.24
CA THR A 57 8.67 3.13 -2.37
C THR A 57 8.08 1.82 -2.89
N MET A 58 7.59 1.82 -4.14
CA MET A 58 7.08 0.62 -4.82
C MET A 58 8.27 -0.19 -5.38
N ILE A 59 8.49 -1.41 -4.89
CA ILE A 59 9.47 -2.35 -5.46
C ILE A 59 8.71 -3.30 -6.38
N ALA A 60 8.94 -3.20 -7.68
CA ALA A 60 8.40 -4.16 -8.64
C ALA A 60 9.27 -5.43 -8.61
N SER A 61 8.62 -6.59 -8.67
CA SER A 61 9.17 -7.96 -8.84
C SER A 61 9.87 -8.63 -7.63
N SER A 62 9.09 -9.44 -6.87
CA SER A 62 9.36 -10.60 -5.96
C SER A 62 10.68 -10.76 -5.17
N PRO A 63 10.75 -11.51 -4.03
CA PRO A 63 9.80 -11.81 -2.95
C PRO A 63 10.31 -11.24 -1.61
N LEU A 64 10.60 -9.95 -1.51
CA LEU A 64 10.90 -9.28 -0.24
C LEU A 64 10.00 -8.04 -0.04
N LYS A 65 8.84 -8.31 0.57
CA LYS A 65 8.10 -7.49 1.54
C LYS A 65 7.94 -5.97 1.26
N THR A 66 7.39 -5.59 0.12
CA THR A 66 6.44 -4.45 0.11
C THR A 66 5.06 -4.99 -0.15
N ASN A 67 4.19 -4.79 0.82
CA ASN A 67 2.90 -5.40 0.80
C ASN A 67 1.85 -4.40 0.28
N LEU A 68 1.88 -4.05 -0.99
CA LEU A 68 0.78 -3.30 -1.59
C LEU A 68 0.50 -3.91 -2.96
N HIS A 69 -0.61 -4.66 -3.06
CA HIS A 69 -1.12 -5.13 -4.34
C HIS A 69 -2.26 -4.21 -4.81
N LEU A 70 -2.10 -3.65 -6.02
CA LEU A 70 -3.06 -2.77 -6.71
C LEU A 70 -4.01 -3.56 -7.61
#